data_AF-A0A838SIU4-F1
#
_entry.id   AF-A0A838SIU4-F1
#
_cell.length_a   1.000
_cell.length_b   1.000
_cell.length_c   1.000
_cell.angle_alpha   90.00
_cell.angle_beta   90.00
_cell.angle_gamma   90.00
#
_symmetry.space_group_name_H-M   'P 1'
#
loop_
_entity.id
_entity.type
_entity.pdbx_description
1 polymer ?
#
loop_
_entity_poly.entity_id
_entity_poly.type
_entity_poly.pdbx_seq_one_letter_code
_entity_poly.pdbx_strand_id
1 'polypeptide(L)'
;PAASVGADDELEVRFPLEGWGFQADFQRAGDPCARHQYVDLEQTGPTSFVLRPAGPAGTYAVTLFGRGDGDLFVTFEWKTTSDGPLPKPEAQLAVLADNDGRIDSYGVELSITNLARSPTSATASITVTAANGNSLSFDAIRRSSGPECPAVEGSLYWDGPDDQGLAAAALGPAPFTYDVLVTLDGIEHSAAAEWPSDQIPGNEPSVAPDFTPALPALGE
;
A
#
# COMPACT_ATOMS: atom_id res chain seq x y z
N PRO A 1 -4.06 20.88 -17.53
CA PRO A 1 -2.79 20.91 -16.75
C PRO A 1 -3.12 21.46 -15.37
N ALA A 2 -2.59 20.83 -14.32
CA ALA A 2 -2.76 21.35 -12.96
C ALA A 2 -2.04 22.71 -12.83
N ALA A 3 -2.49 23.55 -11.88
CA ALA A 3 -1.78 24.79 -11.59
C ALA A 3 -0.41 24.45 -10.95
N SER A 4 0.64 25.17 -11.34
CA SER A 4 1.97 24.99 -10.74
C SER A 4 2.14 25.95 -9.56
N VAL A 5 2.69 25.46 -8.45
CA VAL A 5 3.04 26.28 -7.28
C VAL A 5 4.51 26.70 -7.27
N GLY A 6 5.30 26.30 -8.27
CA GLY A 6 6.71 26.69 -8.41
C GLY A 6 7.68 25.68 -7.80
N ALA A 7 8.88 26.19 -7.48
CA ALA A 7 9.98 25.40 -6.95
C ALA A 7 10.35 25.89 -5.55
N ASP A 8 10.15 25.04 -4.55
CA ASP A 8 10.35 25.35 -3.14
C ASP A 8 10.71 24.07 -2.37
N ASP A 9 11.38 24.22 -1.22
CA ASP A 9 11.77 23.11 -0.35
C ASP A 9 10.63 22.64 0.57
N GLU A 10 9.59 23.45 0.77
CA GLU A 10 8.38 23.11 1.52
C GLU A 10 7.21 24.01 1.11
N LEU A 11 5.99 23.56 1.37
CA LEU A 11 4.77 24.34 1.13
C LEU A 11 3.99 24.51 2.43
N GLU A 12 3.58 25.74 2.74
CA GLU A 12 2.60 26.00 3.78
C GLU A 12 1.18 25.83 3.21
N VAL A 13 0.42 24.95 3.83
CA VAL A 13 -1.00 24.73 3.53
C VAL A 13 -1.84 25.33 4.64
N ARG A 14 -2.78 26.20 4.28
CA ARG A 14 -3.72 26.82 5.22
C ARG A 14 -5.14 26.41 4.88
N PHE A 15 -5.88 25.98 5.90
CA PHE A 15 -7.28 25.63 5.77
C PHE A 15 -8.10 26.26 6.91
N PRO A 16 -9.17 27.01 6.62
CA PRO A 16 -9.82 27.89 7.62
C PRO A 16 -10.58 27.15 8.72
N LEU A 17 -10.77 25.83 8.60
CA LEU A 17 -11.45 25.02 9.61
C LEU A 17 -10.43 24.26 10.44
N GLU A 18 -10.58 24.32 11.76
CA GLU A 18 -9.79 23.54 12.70
C GLU A 18 -10.21 22.07 12.71
N GLY A 19 -9.35 21.19 13.21
CA GLY A 19 -9.63 19.76 13.37
C GLY A 19 -9.53 18.93 12.08
N TRP A 20 -9.06 19.54 10.98
CA TRP A 20 -8.82 18.86 9.72
C TRP A 20 -7.44 18.18 9.71
N GLY A 21 -7.38 16.99 9.11
CA GLY A 21 -6.14 16.31 8.77
C GLY A 21 -5.87 16.38 7.28
N PHE A 22 -4.59 16.34 6.89
CA PHE A 22 -4.18 16.41 5.50
C PHE A 22 -3.12 15.36 5.17
N GLN A 23 -3.27 14.75 4.00
CA GLN A 23 -2.31 13.83 3.39
C GLN A 23 -2.07 14.25 1.94
N ALA A 24 -0.84 14.11 1.47
CA ALA A 24 -0.47 14.37 0.07
C ALA A 24 -0.01 13.09 -0.62
N ASP A 25 -0.51 12.86 -1.82
CA ASP A 25 -0.02 11.85 -2.77
C ASP A 25 0.88 12.52 -3.81
N PHE A 26 2.12 12.05 -3.91
CA PHE A 26 3.11 12.48 -4.88
C PHE A 26 3.21 11.46 -6.01
N GLN A 27 2.88 11.89 -7.22
CA GLN A 27 3.15 11.15 -8.44
C GLN A 27 4.05 11.99 -9.36
N ARG A 28 5.07 11.38 -9.98
CA ARG A 28 5.97 12.11 -10.89
C ARG A 28 5.16 12.77 -12.02
N ALA A 29 5.38 14.06 -12.25
CA ALA A 29 4.60 14.81 -13.22
C ALA A 29 4.79 14.25 -14.65
N GLY A 30 3.67 14.03 -15.35
CA GLY A 30 3.66 13.51 -16.72
C GLY A 30 3.90 12.00 -16.85
N ASP A 31 3.99 11.27 -15.73
CA ASP A 31 4.15 9.82 -15.71
C ASP A 31 3.02 9.17 -14.91
N PRO A 32 1.93 8.73 -15.57
CA PRO A 32 0.76 8.15 -14.88
C PRO A 32 1.07 6.79 -14.24
N CYS A 33 2.22 6.19 -14.54
CA CYS A 33 2.64 4.90 -13.99
C CYS A 33 3.75 5.05 -12.95
N ALA A 34 4.13 6.29 -12.62
CA ALA A 34 5.07 6.56 -11.56
C ALA A 34 4.50 6.12 -10.21
N ARG A 35 5.43 5.82 -9.30
CA ARG A 35 5.14 5.50 -7.92
C ARG A 35 4.35 6.62 -7.26
N HIS A 36 3.37 6.22 -6.46
CA HIS A 36 2.66 7.08 -5.53
C HIS A 36 3.37 7.08 -4.18
N GLN A 37 3.57 8.26 -3.60
CA GLN A 37 4.13 8.40 -2.26
C GLN A 37 3.17 9.23 -1.42
N TYR A 38 2.64 8.61 -0.37
CA TYR A 38 1.70 9.23 0.56
C TYR A 38 2.45 9.77 1.77
N VAL A 39 2.26 11.05 2.08
CA VAL A 39 2.82 11.68 3.29
C VAL A 39 1.76 12.50 4.00
N ASP A 40 1.65 12.31 5.31
CA ASP A 40 0.82 13.16 6.14
C ASP A 40 1.50 14.52 6.32
N LEU A 41 0.70 15.59 6.29
CA LEU A 41 1.21 16.93 6.52
C LEU A 41 1.39 17.17 8.02
N GLU A 42 2.46 17.86 8.39
CA GLU A 42 2.69 18.24 9.78
C GLU A 42 1.79 19.43 10.14
N GLN A 43 0.94 19.28 11.15
CA GLN A 43 0.17 20.39 11.68
C GLN A 43 1.07 21.33 12.49
N THR A 44 1.20 22.58 12.04
CA THR A 44 2.02 23.61 12.69
C THR A 44 1.19 24.68 13.40
N GLY A 45 -0.13 24.69 13.18
CA GLY A 45 -1.09 25.53 13.89
C GLY A 45 -2.53 25.02 13.75
N PRO A 46 -3.52 25.69 14.36
CA PRO A 46 -4.92 25.25 14.33
C PRO A 46 -5.49 25.08 12.91
N THR A 47 -4.98 25.89 11.97
CA THR A 47 -5.43 25.99 10.58
C THR A 47 -4.27 25.92 9.58
N SER A 48 -3.08 25.53 10.04
CA SER A 48 -1.84 25.59 9.27
C SER A 48 -1.09 24.27 9.32
N PHE A 49 -0.56 23.88 8.16
CA PHE A 49 0.14 22.62 7.94
C PHE A 49 1.36 22.87 7.06
N VAL A 50 2.37 22.02 7.18
CA VAL A 50 3.55 22.02 6.32
C VAL A 50 3.61 20.73 5.53
N LEU A 51 3.73 20.88 4.21
CA LEU A 51 4.01 19.79 3.28
C LEU A 51 5.49 19.82 2.89
N ARG A 52 6.18 18.70 3.10
CA ARG A 52 7.59 18.52 2.73
C ARG A 52 7.73 17.57 1.54
N PRO A 53 8.85 17.63 0.80
CA PRO A 53 9.13 16.71 -0.29
C PRO A 53 9.08 15.24 0.14
N ALA A 54 8.67 14.38 -0.79
CA ALA A 54 8.71 12.93 -0.65
C ALA A 54 9.51 12.33 -1.81
N GLY A 55 10.44 11.42 -1.50
CA GLY A 55 11.33 10.81 -2.48
C GLY A 55 12.28 11.79 -3.18
N PRO A 56 12.81 11.44 -4.37
CA PRO A 56 13.85 12.25 -5.02
C PRO A 56 13.39 13.66 -5.39
N ALA A 57 14.31 14.62 -5.43
CA ALA A 57 14.04 15.95 -5.97
C ALA A 57 13.53 15.85 -7.42
N GLY A 58 12.43 16.55 -7.74
CA GLY A 58 11.80 16.41 -9.04
C GLY A 58 10.52 17.24 -9.18
N THR A 59 9.84 17.06 -10.31
CA THR A 59 8.53 17.66 -10.54
C THR A 59 7.44 16.62 -10.33
N TYR A 60 6.45 16.95 -9.52
CA TYR A 60 5.37 16.06 -9.09
C TYR A 60 4.01 16.66 -9.38
N ALA A 61 3.06 15.83 -9.81
CA ALA A 61 1.65 16.08 -9.60
C ALA A 61 1.33 15.65 -8.17
N VAL A 62 0.98 16.62 -7.33
CA VAL A 62 0.66 16.40 -5.92
C VAL A 62 -0.83 16.53 -5.73
N THR A 63 -1.47 15.48 -5.21
CA THR A 63 -2.87 15.52 -4.80
C THR A 63 -2.94 15.61 -3.29
N LEU A 64 -3.46 16.74 -2.79
CA LEU A 64 -3.70 16.95 -1.37
C LEU A 64 -5.12 16.50 -1.03
N PHE A 65 -5.24 15.59 -0.07
CA PHE A 65 -6.49 15.12 0.52
C PHE A 65 -6.66 15.74 1.91
N GLY A 66 -7.77 16.42 2.12
CA GLY A 66 -8.16 16.96 3.43
C GLY A 66 -9.38 16.22 3.97
N ARG A 67 -9.38 15.89 5.26
CA ARG A 67 -10.49 15.22 5.94
C ARG A 67 -10.85 15.90 7.26
N GLY A 68 -12.15 16.09 7.48
CA GLY A 68 -12.76 16.63 8.69
C GLY A 68 -14.27 16.34 8.70
N ASP A 69 -15.12 17.36 8.89
CA ASP A 69 -16.59 17.27 8.68
C ASP A 69 -17.00 17.19 7.19
N GLY A 70 -16.14 16.57 6.37
CA GLY A 70 -16.22 16.46 4.93
C GLY A 70 -14.85 16.10 4.34
N ASP A 71 -14.80 15.97 3.02
CA ASP A 71 -13.58 15.67 2.30
C ASP A 71 -13.27 16.77 1.27
N LEU A 72 -11.99 17.00 1.03
CA LEU A 72 -11.46 17.93 0.02
C LEU A 72 -10.32 17.23 -0.73
N PHE A 73 -10.24 17.46 -2.03
CA PHE A 73 -9.11 17.03 -2.85
C PHE A 73 -8.71 18.15 -3.82
N VAL A 74 -7.40 18.42 -3.92
CA VAL A 74 -6.85 19.38 -4.88
C VAL A 74 -5.55 18.85 -5.46
N THR A 75 -5.40 18.94 -6.78
CA THR A 75 -4.17 18.54 -7.48
C THR A 75 -3.46 19.76 -8.04
N PHE A 76 -2.15 19.84 -7.78
CA PHE A 76 -1.27 20.89 -8.29
C PHE A 76 0.09 20.30 -8.69
N GLU A 77 0.85 21.03 -9.50
CA GLU A 77 2.22 20.66 -9.84
C GLU A 77 3.20 21.36 -8.90
N TRP A 78 4.13 20.62 -8.33
CA TRP A 78 5.19 21.15 -7.46
C TRP A 78 6.56 20.62 -7.88
N LYS A 79 7.55 21.50 -7.95
CA LYS A 79 8.95 21.13 -8.15
C LYS A 79 9.70 21.15 -6.82
N THR A 80 10.01 19.98 -6.28
CA THR A 80 10.85 19.86 -5.08
C THR A 80 12.31 20.06 -5.45
N THR A 81 13.03 20.85 -4.65
CA THR A 81 14.45 21.19 -4.87
C THR A 81 15.43 20.32 -4.07
N SER A 82 14.91 19.53 -3.14
CA SER A 82 15.65 18.62 -2.27
C SER A 82 14.97 17.25 -2.20
N ASP A 83 15.78 16.22 -1.91
CA ASP A 83 15.25 14.88 -1.67
C ASP A 83 14.49 14.86 -0.34
N GLY A 84 13.34 14.18 -0.35
CA GLY A 84 12.57 13.82 0.84
C GLY A 84 12.83 12.38 1.30
N PRO A 85 12.21 11.96 2.41
CA PRO A 85 12.23 10.57 2.84
C PRO A 85 11.73 9.63 1.73
N LEU A 86 12.41 8.48 1.58
CA LEU A 86 11.99 7.41 0.69
C LEU A 86 11.10 6.42 1.45
N PRO A 87 9.98 5.97 0.88
CA PRO A 87 9.13 5.02 1.55
C PRO A 87 9.81 3.64 1.60
N LYS A 88 9.54 2.90 2.69
CA LYS A 88 9.94 1.51 2.81
C LYS A 88 8.95 0.62 2.07
N PRO A 89 9.36 -0.55 1.55
CA PRO A 89 8.44 -1.55 1.04
C PRO A 89 7.38 -1.91 2.08
N GLU A 90 6.14 -2.01 1.63
CA GLU A 90 5.00 -2.39 2.45
C GLU A 90 4.26 -3.53 1.76
N ALA A 91 3.71 -4.44 2.55
CA ALA A 91 2.90 -5.54 2.06
C ALA A 91 1.58 -5.59 2.82
N GLN A 92 0.51 -5.94 2.11
CA GLN A 92 -0.82 -6.12 2.66
C GLN A 92 -1.41 -7.40 2.08
N LEU A 93 -1.96 -8.26 2.94
CA LEU A 93 -2.60 -9.52 2.55
C LEU A 93 -4.02 -9.58 3.12
N ALA A 94 -5.00 -9.84 2.26
CA ALA A 94 -6.36 -10.20 2.64
C ALA A 94 -6.72 -11.56 2.04
N VAL A 95 -7.21 -12.47 2.89
CA VAL A 95 -7.72 -13.79 2.46
C VAL A 95 -9.03 -14.08 3.17
N LEU A 96 -9.02 -13.99 4.50
CA LEU A 96 -10.19 -14.23 5.33
C LEU A 96 -10.79 -12.92 5.81
N ALA A 97 -12.10 -12.90 5.99
CA ALA A 97 -12.85 -11.81 6.56
C ALA A 97 -13.79 -12.32 7.65
N ASP A 98 -14.12 -11.44 8.59
CA ASP A 98 -15.23 -11.66 9.53
C ASP A 98 -16.44 -10.90 8.99
N ASN A 99 -17.49 -11.64 8.65
CA ASN A 99 -18.76 -11.11 8.20
C ASN A 99 -19.82 -11.37 9.28
N ASP A 100 -19.99 -10.41 10.19
CA ASP A 100 -20.95 -10.44 11.30
C ASP A 100 -20.80 -11.68 12.23
N GLY A 101 -19.56 -12.04 12.58
CA GLY A 101 -19.23 -13.17 13.44
C GLY A 101 -19.09 -14.49 12.70
N ARG A 102 -19.12 -14.47 11.36
CA ARG A 102 -18.92 -15.63 10.49
C ARG A 102 -17.67 -15.43 9.65
N ILE A 103 -16.74 -16.38 9.77
CA ILE A 103 -15.56 -16.45 8.91
C ILE A 103 -16.01 -16.71 7.47
N ASP A 104 -15.53 -15.87 6.55
CA ASP A 104 -15.78 -15.92 5.12
C ASP A 104 -14.54 -15.41 4.36
N SER A 105 -14.64 -15.25 3.04
CA SER A 105 -13.61 -14.65 2.18
C SER A 105 -14.26 -13.84 1.06
N TYR A 106 -13.76 -12.62 0.83
CA TYR A 106 -14.15 -11.81 -0.34
C TYR A 106 -13.26 -12.05 -1.56
N GLY A 107 -12.16 -12.79 -1.39
CA GLY A 107 -11.14 -13.00 -2.42
C GLY A 107 -9.77 -13.13 -1.78
N VAL A 108 -8.75 -13.36 -2.61
CA VAL A 108 -7.35 -13.35 -2.19
C VAL A 108 -6.71 -12.10 -2.76
N GLU A 109 -6.24 -11.20 -1.91
CA GLU A 109 -5.54 -9.99 -2.34
C GLU A 109 -4.18 -9.89 -1.65
N LEU A 110 -3.12 -9.77 -2.43
CA LEU A 110 -1.78 -9.42 -1.94
C LEU A 110 -1.30 -8.19 -2.69
N SER A 111 -0.93 -7.14 -1.96
CA SER A 111 -0.32 -5.94 -2.51
C SER A 111 1.05 -5.77 -1.90
N ILE A 112 2.04 -5.47 -2.74
CA ILE A 112 3.37 -5.02 -2.31
C ILE A 112 3.64 -3.69 -2.98
N THR A 113 3.91 -2.66 -2.20
CA THR A 113 4.23 -1.31 -2.70
C THR A 113 5.62 -0.90 -2.26
N ASN A 114 6.07 0.23 -2.77
CA ASN A 114 7.31 0.87 -2.36
C ASN A 114 8.61 0.06 -2.59
N LEU A 115 8.59 -0.94 -3.48
CA LEU A 115 9.79 -1.70 -3.88
C LEU A 115 10.84 -0.80 -4.55
N ALA A 116 12.13 -1.08 -4.38
CA ALA A 116 13.24 -0.35 -4.99
C ALA A 116 13.07 -0.12 -6.49
N ARG A 117 12.53 -1.12 -7.19
CA ARG A 117 12.23 -1.13 -8.61
C ARG A 117 11.10 -2.11 -8.91
N SER A 118 10.48 -1.99 -10.09
CA SER A 118 9.58 -3.02 -10.58
C SER A 118 10.37 -4.27 -10.97
N PRO A 119 10.12 -5.44 -10.35
CA PRO A 119 10.84 -6.66 -10.67
C PRO A 119 10.43 -7.21 -12.04
N THR A 120 11.36 -7.90 -12.68
CA THR A 120 11.15 -8.55 -13.99
C THR A 120 10.29 -9.80 -13.83
N SER A 121 10.51 -10.57 -12.75
CA SER A 121 9.67 -11.71 -12.38
C SER A 121 9.21 -11.59 -10.93
N ALA A 122 7.94 -11.95 -10.71
CA ALA A 122 7.33 -11.97 -9.39
C ALA A 122 6.29 -13.08 -9.30
N THR A 123 6.41 -13.93 -8.28
CA THR A 123 5.43 -14.97 -7.92
C THR A 123 5.15 -14.90 -6.42
N ALA A 124 3.96 -15.33 -6.01
CA ALA A 124 3.59 -15.42 -4.60
C ALA A 124 2.82 -16.73 -4.35
N SER A 125 3.18 -17.42 -3.29
CA SER A 125 2.49 -18.61 -2.78
C SER A 125 2.07 -18.36 -1.34
N ILE A 126 0.84 -18.72 -1.00
CA ILE A 126 0.22 -18.44 0.29
C ILE A 126 -0.24 -19.76 0.88
N THR A 127 0.11 -20.00 2.13
CA THR A 127 -0.44 -21.11 2.93
C THR A 127 -1.27 -20.54 4.06
N VAL A 128 -2.51 -20.99 4.16
CA VAL A 128 -3.43 -20.66 5.24
C VAL A 128 -3.59 -21.86 6.15
N THR A 129 -3.45 -21.68 7.46
CA THR A 129 -3.65 -22.74 8.46
C THR A 129 -4.65 -22.28 9.51
N ALA A 130 -5.72 -23.05 9.71
CA ALA A 130 -6.71 -22.81 10.76
C ALA A 130 -6.22 -23.30 12.13
N ALA A 131 -6.85 -22.84 13.22
CA ALA A 131 -6.48 -23.22 14.59
C ALA A 131 -6.57 -24.72 14.88
N ASN A 132 -7.36 -25.47 14.10
CA ASN A 132 -7.44 -26.93 14.20
C ASN A 132 -6.30 -27.67 13.46
N GLY A 133 -5.37 -26.94 12.83
CA GLY A 133 -4.22 -27.47 12.09
C GLY A 133 -4.52 -27.86 10.63
N ASN A 134 -5.74 -27.63 10.13
CA ASN A 134 -6.03 -27.83 8.71
C ASN A 134 -5.41 -26.70 7.90
N SER A 135 -4.77 -27.05 6.77
CA SER A 135 -4.07 -26.09 5.93
C SER A 135 -4.44 -26.21 4.45
N LEU A 136 -4.30 -25.10 3.74
CA LEU A 136 -4.43 -24.99 2.29
C LEU A 136 -3.29 -24.11 1.76
N SER A 137 -2.62 -24.55 0.69
CA SER A 137 -1.61 -23.75 -0.01
C SER A 137 -2.04 -23.52 -1.45
N PHE A 138 -1.81 -22.32 -1.97
CA PHE A 138 -2.12 -21.95 -3.35
C PHE A 138 -1.18 -20.85 -3.85
N ASP A 139 -1.02 -20.78 -5.17
CA ASP A 139 -0.29 -19.69 -5.82
C ASP A 139 -1.24 -18.54 -6.13
N ALA A 140 -0.85 -17.32 -5.75
CA ALA A 140 -1.63 -16.13 -5.99
C ALA A 140 -1.54 -15.70 -7.47
N ILE A 141 -2.62 -15.13 -8.01
CA ILE A 141 -2.70 -14.74 -9.42
C ILE A 141 -2.23 -13.29 -9.59
N ARG A 142 -1.08 -13.11 -10.24
CA ARG A 142 -0.54 -11.77 -10.51
C ARG A 142 -1.48 -11.00 -11.45
N ARG A 143 -1.85 -9.78 -11.08
CA ARG A 143 -2.60 -8.86 -11.96
C ARG A 143 -1.72 -7.71 -12.42
N SER A 144 -1.99 -7.23 -13.63
CA SER A 144 -1.50 -5.93 -14.09
C SER A 144 -2.43 -4.83 -13.59
N SER A 145 -1.91 -3.62 -13.38
CA SER A 145 -2.69 -2.47 -12.90
C SER A 145 -3.58 -1.83 -13.98
N GLY A 146 -3.83 -2.54 -15.10
CA GLY A 146 -4.67 -2.10 -16.21
C GLY A 146 -3.93 -1.85 -17.53
N PRO A 147 -4.65 -1.48 -18.61
CA PRO A 147 -4.07 -1.25 -19.93
C PRO A 147 -3.25 0.03 -20.01
N GLU A 148 -3.56 1.05 -19.20
CA GLU A 148 -2.88 2.34 -19.20
C GLU A 148 -1.55 2.28 -18.43
N CYS A 149 -1.53 1.55 -17.31
CA CYS A 149 -0.33 1.26 -16.53
C CYS A 149 -0.26 -0.23 -16.20
N PRO A 150 0.33 -1.06 -17.07
CA PRO A 150 0.46 -2.49 -16.81
C PRO A 150 1.28 -2.81 -15.55
N ALA A 151 2.18 -1.91 -15.16
CA ALA A 151 2.94 -1.96 -13.92
C ALA A 151 3.16 -0.55 -13.38
N VAL A 152 2.65 -0.26 -12.18
CA VAL A 152 3.02 0.93 -11.42
C VAL A 152 4.43 0.74 -10.86
N GLU A 153 5.26 1.78 -10.92
CA GLU A 153 6.64 1.74 -10.44
C GLU A 153 6.69 1.27 -8.97
N GLY A 154 7.47 0.21 -8.72
CA GLY A 154 7.69 -0.30 -7.37
C GLY A 154 6.47 -0.96 -6.71
N SER A 155 5.44 -1.30 -7.48
CA SER A 155 4.21 -1.93 -6.96
C SER A 155 3.90 -3.25 -7.67
N LEU A 156 3.35 -4.19 -6.91
CA LEU A 156 2.88 -5.50 -7.36
C LEU A 156 1.53 -5.78 -6.72
N TYR A 157 0.64 -6.40 -7.49
CA TYR A 157 -0.68 -6.78 -7.03
C TYR A 157 -1.03 -8.19 -7.51
N TRP A 158 -1.56 -8.99 -6.59
CA TRP A 158 -2.16 -10.28 -6.86
C TRP A 158 -3.60 -10.25 -6.39
N ASP A 159 -4.48 -10.79 -7.23
CA ASP A 159 -5.93 -10.84 -7.00
C ASP A 159 -6.48 -12.16 -7.54
N GLY A 160 -6.86 -12.99 -6.59
CA GLY A 160 -7.24 -14.38 -6.73
C GLY A 160 -6.11 -15.37 -6.42
N PRO A 161 -6.42 -16.67 -6.40
CA PRO A 161 -7.71 -17.26 -6.81
C PRO A 161 -8.82 -17.19 -5.72
N ASP A 162 -9.97 -16.63 -6.08
CA ASP A 162 -11.10 -16.36 -5.15
C ASP A 162 -11.66 -17.63 -4.52
N ASP A 163 -11.70 -18.74 -5.28
CA ASP A 163 -12.16 -20.04 -4.80
C ASP A 163 -11.26 -20.59 -3.69
N GLN A 164 -9.97 -20.24 -3.69
CA GLN A 164 -9.05 -20.66 -2.63
C GLN A 164 -9.25 -19.84 -1.36
N GLY A 165 -9.65 -18.57 -1.45
CA GLY A 165 -10.07 -17.79 -0.28
C GLY A 165 -11.30 -18.41 0.39
N LEU A 166 -12.33 -18.78 -0.39
CA LEU A 166 -13.50 -19.49 0.11
C LEU A 166 -13.16 -20.87 0.70
N ALA A 167 -12.24 -21.61 0.06
CA ALA A 167 -11.77 -22.89 0.57
C ALA A 167 -10.97 -22.73 1.88
N ALA A 168 -10.16 -21.67 2.01
CA ALA A 168 -9.43 -21.35 3.23
C ALA A 168 -10.38 -21.05 4.40
N ALA A 169 -11.46 -20.27 4.15
CA ALA A 169 -12.48 -19.97 5.16
C ALA A 169 -13.20 -21.24 5.67
N ALA A 170 -13.24 -22.31 4.87
CA ALA A 170 -13.84 -23.58 5.23
C ALA A 170 -12.90 -24.54 6.00
N LEU A 171 -11.62 -24.18 6.23
CA LEU A 171 -10.64 -25.06 6.89
C LEU A 171 -10.97 -25.37 8.35
N GLY A 172 -11.57 -24.42 9.07
CA GLY A 172 -11.80 -24.58 10.50
C GLY A 172 -12.10 -23.27 11.24
N PRO A 173 -12.05 -23.30 12.57
CA PRO A 173 -12.22 -22.09 13.38
C PRO A 173 -10.94 -21.22 13.35
N ALA A 174 -11.14 -19.92 13.57
CA ALA A 174 -10.09 -18.96 13.86
C ALA A 174 -9.35 -19.26 15.20
N PRO A 175 -8.16 -18.68 15.43
CA PRO A 175 -7.37 -17.85 14.51
C PRO A 175 -6.81 -18.63 13.31
N PHE A 176 -6.32 -17.89 12.31
CA PHE A 176 -5.65 -18.44 11.15
C PHE A 176 -4.25 -17.86 11.03
N THR A 177 -3.28 -18.68 10.67
CA THR A 177 -1.94 -18.22 10.30
C THR A 177 -1.78 -18.22 8.79
N TYR A 178 -1.04 -17.24 8.29
CA TYR A 178 -0.62 -17.14 6.91
C TYR A 178 0.90 -17.30 6.84
N ASP A 179 1.37 -18.20 5.99
CA ASP A 179 2.76 -18.25 5.54
C ASP A 179 2.79 -17.79 4.08
N VAL A 180 3.55 -16.72 3.81
CA VAL A 180 3.60 -16.08 2.49
C VAL A 180 5.01 -16.20 1.95
N LEU A 181 5.16 -16.79 0.77
CA LEU A 181 6.41 -16.86 0.04
C LEU A 181 6.30 -16.02 -1.23
N VAL A 182 7.09 -14.96 -1.32
CA VAL A 182 7.21 -14.11 -2.50
C VAL A 182 8.58 -14.31 -3.13
N THR A 183 8.62 -14.55 -4.44
CA THR A 183 9.89 -14.63 -5.18
C THR A 183 10.00 -13.44 -6.11
N LEU A 184 11.00 -12.57 -5.90
CA LEU A 184 11.28 -11.39 -6.72
C LEU A 184 12.60 -11.57 -7.45
N ASP A 185 12.60 -11.56 -8.79
CA ASP A 185 13.80 -11.75 -9.61
C ASP A 185 14.64 -13.00 -9.21
N GLY A 186 13.98 -14.04 -8.69
CA GLY A 186 14.61 -15.29 -8.23
C GLY A 186 15.08 -15.29 -6.77
N ILE A 187 14.85 -14.22 -6.02
CA ILE A 187 15.12 -14.14 -4.57
C ILE A 187 13.84 -14.41 -3.81
N GLU A 188 13.88 -15.37 -2.89
CA GLU A 188 12.76 -15.73 -2.01
C GLU A 188 12.71 -14.82 -0.78
N HIS A 189 11.51 -14.35 -0.47
CA HIS A 189 11.15 -13.56 0.70
C HIS A 189 9.98 -14.28 1.39
N SER A 190 10.16 -14.69 2.63
CA SER A 190 9.12 -15.36 3.41
C SER A 190 8.58 -14.45 4.51
N ALA A 191 7.28 -14.42 4.73
CA ALA A 191 6.63 -13.71 5.82
C ALA A 191 5.60 -14.61 6.51
N ALA A 192 5.30 -14.30 7.76
CA ALA A 192 4.17 -14.88 8.48
C ALA A 192 3.27 -13.77 9.05
N ALA A 193 1.98 -14.06 9.17
CA ALA A 193 1.00 -13.19 9.83
C ALA A 193 -0.12 -14.04 10.44
N GLU A 194 -0.84 -13.51 11.41
CA GLU A 194 -1.98 -14.14 12.05
C GLU A 194 -3.24 -13.26 11.90
N TRP A 195 -4.34 -13.88 11.48
CA TRP A 195 -5.64 -13.24 11.40
C TRP A 195 -6.57 -13.78 12.49
N PRO A 196 -7.30 -12.91 13.23
CA PRO A 196 -7.41 -11.46 13.04
C PRO A 196 -6.39 -10.62 13.85
N SER A 197 -5.44 -11.22 14.59
CA SER A 197 -4.59 -10.47 15.53
C SER A 197 -3.70 -9.41 14.86
N ASP A 198 -3.27 -9.66 13.63
CA ASP A 198 -2.34 -8.80 12.88
C ASP A 198 -3.08 -7.94 11.85
N GLN A 199 -4.40 -7.79 11.99
CA GLN A 199 -5.17 -6.90 11.13
C GLN A 199 -4.66 -5.46 11.22
N ILE A 200 -4.56 -4.81 10.06
CA ILE A 200 -4.22 -3.40 9.92
C ILE A 200 -5.45 -2.59 10.36
N PRO A 201 -5.38 -1.80 11.44
CA PRO A 201 -6.53 -1.05 11.93
C PRO A 201 -7.06 -0.08 10.89
N GLY A 202 -8.36 -0.13 10.60
CA GLY A 202 -9.01 0.70 9.59
C GLY A 202 -8.80 0.26 8.15
N ASN A 203 -8.16 -0.89 7.93
CA ASN A 203 -8.02 -1.56 6.64
C ASN A 203 -8.35 -3.07 6.76
N GLU A 204 -9.26 -3.42 7.67
CA GLU A 204 -9.75 -4.77 7.81
C GLU A 204 -10.39 -5.26 6.48
N PRO A 205 -10.14 -6.52 6.06
CA PRO A 205 -9.54 -7.58 6.86
C PRO A 205 -8.03 -7.78 6.67
N SER A 206 -7.33 -6.84 6.02
CA SER A 206 -5.94 -6.97 5.63
C SER A 206 -5.00 -7.12 6.84
N VAL A 207 -3.98 -7.95 6.71
CA VAL A 207 -2.83 -8.04 7.62
C VAL A 207 -1.56 -7.50 6.94
N ALA A 208 -0.51 -7.21 7.70
CA ALA A 208 0.77 -6.71 7.19
C ALA A 208 1.90 -7.74 7.38
N PRO A 209 2.18 -8.63 6.39
CA PRO A 209 3.25 -9.61 6.51
C PRO A 209 4.63 -8.95 6.55
N ASP A 210 5.48 -9.34 7.51
CA ASP A 210 6.87 -8.88 7.61
C ASP A 210 7.82 -9.90 6.98
N PHE A 211 8.51 -9.49 5.91
CA PHE A 211 9.29 -10.37 5.04
C PHE A 211 10.75 -10.51 5.48
N THR A 212 11.24 -11.74 5.46
CA THR A 212 12.65 -12.11 5.64
C THR A 212 13.14 -12.99 4.47
N PRO A 213 14.25 -12.64 3.79
CA PRO A 213 14.94 -11.34 3.87
C PRO A 213 14.00 -10.17 3.56
N ALA A 214 14.37 -8.97 4.02
CA ALA A 214 13.59 -7.77 3.79
C ALA A 214 13.36 -7.54 2.28
N LEU A 215 12.19 -7.01 1.94
CA LEU A 215 11.89 -6.64 0.55
C LEU A 215 12.84 -5.51 0.11
N PRO A 216 13.26 -5.47 -1.17
CA PRO A 216 14.21 -4.46 -1.64
C PRO A 216 13.65 -3.03 -1.51
N ALA A 217 14.31 -2.17 -0.73
CA ALA A 217 13.90 -0.79 -0.51
C ALA A 217 14.59 0.20 -1.46
N LEU A 218 13.95 1.34 -1.71
CA LEU A 218 14.56 2.46 -2.43
C LEU A 218 15.78 2.98 -1.65
N GLY A 219 16.95 3.04 -2.31
CA GLY A 219 18.16 3.64 -1.74
C GLY A 219 19.10 2.66 -1.01
N GLU A 220 18.81 1.36 -1.04
CA GLU A 220 19.72 0.28 -0.61
C GLU A 220 20.56 -0.30 -1.76
#